data_AF-A0A2P2M526-F1
#
_entry.id   AF-A0A2P2M526-F1
#
_cell.length_a   1.000
_cell.length_b   1.000
_cell.length_c   1.000
_cell.angle_alpha   90.00
_cell.angle_beta   90.00
_cell.angle_gamma   90.00
#
_symmetry.space_group_name_H-M   'P 1'
#
loop_
_entity.id
_entity.type
_entity.pdbx_description
1 polymer ?
#
loop_
_entity_poly.entity_id
_entity_poly.type
_entity_poly.pdbx_seq_one_letter_code
_entity_poly.pdbx_strand_id
1 'polypeptide(L)'
;MQEELIKEEEEEEEQEQAKMKEVVDSPKDVALEEIATPTAREAQEQAKAKTLEKHEQLCELSRALAVLASASSVSREREEFLRLVKKEIDLYNNMVDKQGTEDEEEVKKAYRAAREDSGHAAETAVADKVSSALIEQVDAVLQKLEKEIDDVDAKIGDRWRLLDRDYDGKVTPEEVASAAMYLKDHLDKEGIQELISNLSKDREGKILVEDMVKLGTQMEEDDDAVEKAKS
;
A
#
# COMPACT_ATOMS: atom_id res chain seq x y z
N MET A 1 2.44 69.03 -47.91
CA MET A 1 2.40 68.48 -46.54
C MET A 1 1.68 67.13 -46.47
N GLN A 2 0.50 66.91 -47.08
CA GLN A 2 -0.13 65.57 -47.04
C GLN A 2 0.49 64.57 -48.02
N GLU A 3 0.97 64.99 -49.18
CA GLU A 3 1.61 64.09 -50.17
C GLU A 3 3.03 63.64 -49.77
N GLU A 4 3.74 64.40 -48.92
CA GLU A 4 5.06 63.99 -48.41
C GLU A 4 4.95 62.88 -47.36
N LEU A 5 3.94 62.95 -46.49
CA LEU A 5 3.68 61.94 -45.45
C LEU A 5 3.31 60.57 -46.06
N ILE A 6 2.52 60.56 -47.14
CA ILE A 6 2.13 59.31 -47.83
C ILE A 6 3.35 58.66 -48.49
N LYS A 7 4.28 59.45 -49.02
CA LYS A 7 5.48 58.95 -49.67
C LYS A 7 6.51 58.40 -48.67
N GLU A 8 6.60 59.02 -47.50
CA GLU A 8 7.48 58.58 -46.41
C GLU A 8 6.98 57.26 -45.77
N GLU A 9 5.66 57.10 -45.62
CA GLU A 9 5.03 55.88 -45.12
C GLU A 9 5.18 54.71 -46.11
N GLU A 10 5.07 54.97 -47.42
CA GLU A 10 5.27 53.95 -48.47
C GLU A 10 6.74 53.50 -48.55
N GLU A 11 7.72 54.40 -48.35
CA GLU A 11 9.14 54.04 -48.27
C GLU A 11 9.49 53.25 -47.00
N GLU A 12 8.86 53.53 -45.85
CA GLU A 12 9.03 52.74 -44.62
C GLU A 12 8.45 51.32 -44.77
N GLU A 13 7.24 51.18 -45.34
CA GLU A 13 6.67 49.85 -45.61
C GLU A 13 7.51 49.05 -46.60
N GLU A 14 8.06 49.67 -47.64
CA GLU A 14 8.95 48.98 -48.60
C GLU A 14 10.25 48.52 -47.92
N GLN A 15 10.82 49.33 -47.03
CA GLN A 15 12.01 48.98 -46.26
C GLN A 15 11.74 47.85 -45.24
N GLU A 16 10.59 47.86 -44.58
CA GLU A 16 10.21 46.76 -43.67
C GLU A 16 9.97 45.46 -44.45
N GLN A 17 9.28 45.52 -45.59
CA GLN A 17 9.09 44.36 -46.46
C GLN A 17 10.42 43.82 -47.01
N ALA A 18 11.36 44.70 -47.35
CA ALA A 18 12.71 44.30 -47.77
C ALA A 18 13.49 43.62 -46.64
N LYS A 19 13.45 44.16 -45.42
CA LYS A 19 14.10 43.55 -44.24
C LYS A 19 13.47 42.20 -43.87
N MET A 20 12.15 42.07 -43.96
CA MET A 20 11.47 40.79 -43.72
C MET A 20 11.83 39.75 -44.79
N LYS A 21 11.99 40.16 -46.05
CA LYS A 21 12.48 39.28 -47.11
C LYS A 21 13.93 38.84 -46.90
N GLU A 22 14.81 39.74 -46.47
CA GLU A 22 16.22 39.46 -46.20
C GLU A 22 16.41 38.47 -45.04
N VAL A 23 15.57 38.54 -44.00
CA VAL A 23 15.59 37.56 -42.89
C VAL A 23 15.15 36.17 -43.35
N VAL A 24 14.21 36.08 -44.29
CA VAL A 24 13.72 34.81 -44.86
C VAL A 24 14.70 34.21 -45.89
N ASP A 25 15.45 35.05 -46.62
CA ASP A 25 16.47 34.63 -47.60
C ASP A 25 17.86 34.39 -47.00
N SER A 26 18.03 34.55 -45.68
CA SER A 26 19.23 34.05 -45.01
C SER A 26 19.31 32.53 -45.22
N PRO A 27 20.45 31.99 -45.72
CA PRO A 27 20.55 30.58 -46.03
C PRO A 27 20.31 29.79 -44.73
N LYS A 28 19.17 29.11 -44.64
CA LYS A 28 18.93 28.12 -43.60
C LYS A 28 20.06 27.12 -43.71
N ASP A 29 20.92 27.11 -42.70
CA ASP A 29 22.10 26.29 -42.67
C ASP A 29 21.64 24.82 -42.53
N VAL A 30 21.50 24.14 -43.66
CA VAL A 30 21.00 22.76 -43.76
C VAL A 30 21.80 21.82 -42.85
N ALA A 31 23.09 22.12 -42.65
CA ALA A 31 23.96 21.40 -41.72
C ALA A 31 23.54 21.55 -40.25
N LEU A 32 23.01 22.72 -39.84
CA LEU A 32 22.50 22.93 -38.48
C LEU A 32 21.15 22.23 -38.27
N GLU A 33 20.31 22.18 -39.29
CA GLU A 33 18.99 21.52 -39.24
C GLU A 33 19.13 19.98 -39.24
N GLU A 34 20.07 19.43 -40.01
CA GLU A 34 20.39 18.00 -40.04
C GLU A 34 21.02 17.47 -38.73
N ILE A 35 21.71 18.30 -37.94
CA ILE A 35 22.22 17.91 -36.61
C ILE A 35 21.23 18.19 -35.48
N ALA A 36 20.39 19.24 -35.60
CA ALA A 36 19.44 19.60 -34.55
C ALA A 36 18.28 18.59 -34.44
N THR A 37 17.80 18.07 -35.56
CA THR A 37 16.68 17.11 -35.59
C THR A 37 16.99 15.74 -34.96
N PRO A 38 18.12 15.05 -35.24
CA PRO A 38 18.49 13.82 -34.55
C PRO A 38 18.83 14.09 -33.07
N THR A 39 19.50 15.19 -32.75
CA THR A 39 19.79 15.58 -31.35
C THR A 39 18.51 15.79 -30.54
N ALA A 40 17.50 16.45 -31.12
CA ALA A 40 16.20 16.65 -30.48
C ALA A 40 15.42 15.33 -30.31
N ARG A 41 15.49 14.44 -31.31
CA ARG A 41 14.86 13.11 -31.25
C ARG A 41 15.53 12.21 -30.21
N GLU A 42 16.85 12.21 -30.15
CA GLU A 42 17.65 11.44 -29.20
C GLU A 42 17.42 11.96 -27.77
N ALA A 43 17.34 13.29 -27.57
CA ALA A 43 16.94 13.89 -26.30
C ALA A 43 15.51 13.51 -25.89
N GLN A 44 14.57 13.43 -26.85
CA GLN A 44 13.19 12.99 -26.59
C GLN A 44 13.13 11.50 -26.22
N GLU A 45 13.86 10.64 -26.92
CA GLU A 45 13.94 9.20 -26.64
C GLU A 45 14.58 8.94 -25.27
N GLN A 46 15.64 9.67 -24.94
CA GLN A 46 16.30 9.58 -23.64
C GLN A 46 15.42 10.11 -22.49
N ALA A 47 14.61 11.16 -22.74
CA ALA A 47 13.61 11.62 -21.78
C ALA A 47 12.52 10.57 -21.54
N LYS A 48 12.02 9.92 -22.60
CA LYS A 48 11.04 8.83 -22.50
C LYS A 48 11.59 7.63 -21.73
N ALA A 49 12.83 7.23 -22.00
CA ALA A 49 13.49 6.14 -21.29
C ALA A 49 13.59 6.43 -19.79
N LYS A 50 14.02 7.64 -19.41
CA LYS A 50 14.08 8.06 -18.00
C LYS A 50 12.72 8.10 -17.32
N THR A 51 11.66 8.49 -18.03
CA THR A 51 10.31 8.47 -17.45
C THR A 51 9.79 7.04 -17.25
N LEU A 52 10.12 6.11 -18.16
CA LEU A 52 9.75 4.71 -18.03
C LEU A 52 10.48 4.04 -16.86
N GLU A 53 11.79 4.27 -16.74
CA GLU A 53 12.61 3.77 -15.62
C GLU A 53 12.07 4.26 -14.26
N LYS A 54 11.68 5.54 -14.17
CA LYS A 54 11.04 6.09 -12.96
C LYS A 54 9.69 5.44 -12.66
N HIS A 55 8.88 5.19 -13.70
CA HIS A 55 7.58 4.54 -13.53
C HIS A 55 7.74 3.09 -13.03
N GLU A 56 8.73 2.36 -13.56
CA GLU A 56 9.08 1.02 -13.10
C GLU A 56 9.48 1.01 -11.61
N GLN A 57 10.32 1.95 -11.19
CA GLN A 57 10.69 2.12 -9.78
C GLN A 57 9.49 2.40 -8.87
N LEU A 58 8.54 3.22 -9.33
CA LEU A 58 7.29 3.48 -8.61
C LEU A 58 6.43 2.22 -8.47
N CYS A 59 6.32 1.41 -9.53
CA CYS A 59 5.59 0.15 -9.50
C CYS A 59 6.24 -0.88 -8.56
N GLU A 60 7.56 -1.04 -8.62
CA GLU A 60 8.29 -1.93 -7.72
C GLU A 60 8.11 -1.54 -6.25
N LEU A 61 8.26 -0.24 -5.95
CA LEU A 61 8.08 0.28 -4.61
C LEU A 61 6.64 0.07 -4.13
N SER A 62 5.65 0.30 -5.00
CA SER A 62 4.24 0.08 -4.67
C SER A 62 3.93 -1.39 -4.37
N ARG A 63 4.53 -2.34 -5.11
CA ARG A 63 4.42 -3.78 -4.81
C ARG A 63 5.01 -4.12 -3.45
N ALA A 64 6.20 -3.61 -3.15
CA ALA A 64 6.86 -3.83 -1.87
C ALA A 64 6.02 -3.29 -0.69
N LEU A 65 5.48 -2.08 -0.84
CA LEU A 65 4.59 -1.47 0.17
C LEU A 65 3.27 -2.25 0.31
N ALA A 66 2.68 -2.73 -0.79
CA ALA A 66 1.48 -3.56 -0.75
C ALA A 66 1.71 -4.88 0.00
N VAL A 67 2.87 -5.53 -0.19
CA VAL A 67 3.25 -6.75 0.54
C VAL A 67 3.41 -6.44 2.03
N LEU A 68 4.08 -5.35 2.38
CA LEU A 68 4.25 -4.94 3.79
C LEU A 68 2.91 -4.60 4.45
N ALA A 69 1.98 -3.97 3.74
CA ALA A 69 0.65 -3.66 4.25
C ALA A 69 -0.26 -4.90 4.34
N SER A 70 -0.12 -5.86 3.42
CA SER A 70 -0.98 -7.05 3.35
C SER A 70 -0.50 -8.19 4.25
N ALA A 71 0.80 -8.32 4.46
CA ALA A 71 1.39 -9.43 5.21
C ALA A 71 1.46 -9.11 6.71
N SER A 72 0.33 -9.02 7.41
CA SER A 72 0.34 -9.25 8.85
C SER A 72 0.36 -10.77 9.09
N SER A 73 1.42 -11.30 9.71
CA SER A 73 1.61 -12.75 9.89
C SER A 73 0.60 -13.40 10.84
N VAL A 74 -0.35 -12.65 11.37
CA VAL A 74 -1.36 -13.09 12.35
C VAL A 74 -2.78 -12.87 11.82
N SER A 75 -2.96 -12.37 10.59
CA SER A 75 -4.31 -12.06 10.07
C SER A 75 -5.22 -13.29 9.99
N ARG A 76 -4.67 -14.44 9.57
CA ARG A 76 -5.42 -15.69 9.45
C ARG A 76 -5.75 -16.28 10.82
N GLU A 77 -4.80 -16.21 11.74
CA GLU A 77 -4.93 -16.65 13.12
C GLU A 77 -5.95 -15.77 13.87
N ARG A 78 -5.94 -14.45 13.63
CA ARG A 78 -6.92 -13.50 14.17
C ARG A 78 -8.32 -13.76 13.62
N GLU A 79 -8.45 -14.07 12.32
CA GLU A 79 -9.74 -14.44 11.72
C GLU A 79 -10.29 -15.73 12.33
N GLU A 80 -9.45 -16.76 12.48
CA GLU A 80 -9.82 -18.03 13.10
C GLU A 80 -10.18 -17.84 14.59
N PHE A 81 -9.43 -17.03 15.33
CA PHE A 81 -9.75 -16.69 16.72
C PHE A 81 -11.09 -15.95 16.82
N LEU A 82 -11.33 -14.93 15.99
CA LEU A 82 -12.60 -14.20 15.98
C LEU A 82 -13.78 -15.10 15.61
N ARG A 83 -13.59 -16.05 14.68
CA ARG A 83 -14.59 -17.06 14.34
C ARG A 83 -14.91 -17.95 15.54
N LEU A 84 -13.89 -18.37 16.29
CA LEU A 84 -14.04 -19.20 17.47
C LEU A 84 -14.72 -18.45 18.63
N VAL A 85 -14.31 -17.20 18.88
CA VAL A 85 -14.92 -16.32 19.88
C VAL A 85 -16.37 -16.05 19.54
N LYS A 86 -16.70 -15.75 18.28
CA LYS A 86 -18.09 -15.56 17.85
C LYS A 86 -18.94 -16.80 18.09
N LYS A 87 -18.40 -17.99 17.77
CA LYS A 87 -19.08 -19.27 18.03
C LYS A 87 -19.33 -19.50 19.52
N GLU A 88 -18.38 -19.13 20.40
CA GLU A 88 -18.53 -19.26 21.85
C GLU A 88 -19.55 -18.26 22.43
N ILE A 89 -19.55 -17.02 21.94
CA ILE A 89 -20.56 -16.00 22.29
C ILE A 89 -21.96 -16.46 21.86
N ASP A 90 -22.09 -16.99 20.64
CA ASP A 90 -23.37 -17.51 20.13
C ASP A 90 -23.87 -18.69 20.97
N LEU A 91 -22.98 -19.57 21.42
CA LEU A 91 -23.32 -20.67 22.35
C LEU A 91 -23.83 -20.15 23.70
N TYR A 92 -23.14 -19.17 24.28
CA TYR A 92 -23.54 -18.56 25.53
C TYR A 92 -24.92 -17.88 25.42
N ASN A 93 -25.10 -17.01 24.42
CA ASN A 93 -26.35 -16.30 24.19
C ASN A 93 -27.52 -17.28 24.00
N ASN A 94 -27.32 -18.36 23.24
CA ASN A 94 -28.34 -19.38 23.02
C ASN A 94 -28.76 -20.10 24.31
N MET A 95 -27.83 -20.34 25.24
CA MET A 95 -28.15 -20.93 26.55
C MET A 95 -28.85 -19.93 27.48
N VAL A 96 -28.43 -18.67 27.47
CA VAL A 96 -29.10 -17.59 28.23
C VAL A 96 -30.53 -17.38 27.74
N ASP A 97 -30.75 -17.37 26.42
CA ASP A 97 -32.08 -17.18 25.81
C ASP A 97 -33.04 -18.35 26.09
N LYS A 98 -32.52 -19.57 26.28
CA LYS A 98 -33.31 -20.78 26.54
C LYS A 98 -33.72 -20.96 28.00
N GLN A 99 -32.90 -20.49 28.96
CA GLN A 99 -33.13 -20.76 30.39
C GLN A 99 -33.99 -19.70 31.08
N GLY A 100 -34.15 -18.50 30.50
CA GLY A 100 -34.82 -17.39 31.17
C GLY A 100 -33.96 -16.81 32.31
N THR A 101 -34.09 -15.50 32.54
CA THR A 101 -33.16 -14.66 33.33
C THR A 101 -33.07 -14.93 34.84
N GLU A 102 -33.59 -16.04 35.37
CA GLU A 102 -33.73 -16.22 36.83
C GLU A 102 -32.63 -17.04 37.52
N ASP A 103 -31.85 -17.89 36.82
CA ASP A 103 -30.75 -18.65 37.46
C ASP A 103 -29.46 -18.68 36.63
N GLU A 104 -28.62 -17.65 36.78
CA GLU A 104 -27.28 -17.57 36.16
C GLU A 104 -26.38 -18.78 36.47
N GLU A 105 -26.56 -19.39 37.64
CA GLU A 105 -25.81 -20.58 38.08
C GLU A 105 -26.16 -21.81 37.25
N GLU A 106 -27.43 -21.98 36.87
CA GLU A 106 -27.87 -23.10 36.02
C GLU A 106 -27.37 -22.94 34.58
N VAL A 107 -27.40 -21.71 34.04
CA VAL A 107 -26.86 -21.41 32.70
C VAL A 107 -25.36 -21.69 32.66
N LYS A 108 -24.61 -21.28 33.68
CA LYS A 108 -23.16 -21.57 33.81
C LYS A 108 -22.90 -23.07 33.94
N LYS A 109 -23.77 -23.83 34.61
CA LYS A 109 -23.64 -25.29 34.75
C LYS A 109 -23.94 -26.01 33.45
N ALA A 110 -24.96 -25.59 32.71
CA ALA A 110 -25.31 -26.12 31.39
C ALA A 110 -24.21 -25.82 30.35
N TYR A 111 -23.65 -24.61 30.38
CA TYR A 111 -22.50 -24.22 29.55
C TYR A 111 -21.28 -25.10 29.81
N ARG A 112 -20.95 -25.38 31.07
CA ARG A 112 -19.84 -26.28 31.43
C ARG A 112 -20.07 -27.72 30.98
N ALA A 113 -21.27 -28.26 31.18
CA ALA A 113 -21.61 -29.61 30.73
C ALA A 113 -21.54 -29.77 29.21
N ALA A 114 -21.89 -28.73 28.44
CA ALA A 114 -21.78 -28.75 26.98
C ALA A 114 -20.30 -28.74 26.48
N ARG A 115 -19.34 -28.40 27.34
CA ARG A 115 -17.89 -28.41 27.06
C ARG A 115 -17.18 -29.71 27.47
N GLU A 116 -17.82 -30.55 28.28
CA GLU A 116 -17.22 -31.73 28.94
C GLU A 116 -17.03 -32.97 28.04
N ASP A 117 -17.16 -32.88 26.71
CA ASP A 117 -16.77 -33.97 25.79
C ASP A 117 -15.24 -34.08 25.59
N SER A 118 -14.45 -33.33 26.37
CA SER A 118 -12.99 -33.41 26.45
C SER A 118 -12.51 -34.15 27.71
N GLY A 119 -13.04 -35.35 27.93
CA GLY A 119 -12.26 -36.52 28.37
C GLY A 119 -11.51 -36.53 29.70
N HIS A 120 -11.82 -35.73 30.73
CA HIS A 120 -11.17 -35.87 32.04
C HIS A 120 -12.14 -35.87 33.23
N ALA A 121 -13.00 -36.89 33.27
CA ALA A 121 -13.94 -37.10 34.38
C ALA A 121 -13.86 -38.53 34.95
N ALA A 122 -12.70 -38.94 35.50
CA ALA A 122 -12.60 -40.01 36.51
C ALA A 122 -11.16 -40.22 37.01
N GLU A 123 -10.76 -39.59 38.13
CA GLU A 123 -9.89 -40.20 39.16
C GLU A 123 -9.62 -39.21 40.32
N THR A 124 -10.50 -39.24 41.32
CA THR A 124 -10.46 -38.38 42.52
C THR A 124 -9.88 -39.15 43.70
N ALA A 125 -8.62 -38.86 44.07
CA ALA A 125 -8.18 -38.66 45.48
C ALA A 125 -6.65 -38.73 45.67
N VAL A 126 -5.87 -39.44 44.83
CA VAL A 126 -4.39 -39.48 44.94
C VAL A 126 -3.71 -38.83 43.73
N ALA A 127 -4.39 -38.81 42.58
CA ALA A 127 -4.01 -37.99 41.43
C ALA A 127 -4.17 -36.49 41.68
N ASP A 128 -5.00 -36.07 42.65
CA ASP A 128 -5.40 -34.66 42.81
C ASP A 128 -4.23 -33.71 43.11
N LYS A 129 -3.22 -34.15 43.87
CA LYS A 129 -2.01 -33.33 44.14
C LYS A 129 -0.97 -33.36 43.02
N VAL A 130 -0.85 -34.48 42.31
CA VAL A 130 0.09 -34.61 41.18
C VAL A 130 -0.49 -33.92 39.95
N SER A 131 -1.80 -34.04 39.73
CA SER A 131 -2.56 -33.28 38.74
C SER A 131 -2.60 -31.81 39.08
N SER A 132 -2.78 -31.36 40.33
CA SER A 132 -2.74 -29.92 40.60
C SER A 132 -1.36 -29.33 40.32
N ALA A 133 -0.29 -30.02 40.74
CA ALA A 133 1.07 -29.57 40.46
C ALA A 133 1.37 -29.59 38.95
N LEU A 134 0.89 -30.60 38.23
CA LEU A 134 1.04 -30.69 36.77
C LEU A 134 0.20 -29.64 36.04
N ILE A 135 -1.02 -29.35 36.51
CA ILE A 135 -1.91 -28.32 35.97
C ILE A 135 -1.32 -26.93 36.21
N GLU A 136 -0.85 -26.64 37.43
CA GLU A 136 -0.14 -25.38 37.73
C GLU A 136 1.13 -25.24 36.88
N GLN A 137 1.84 -26.34 36.64
CA GLN A 137 3.02 -26.34 35.78
C GLN A 137 2.66 -26.12 34.30
N VAL A 138 1.56 -26.72 33.81
CA VAL A 138 1.05 -26.49 32.45
C VAL A 138 0.54 -25.05 32.31
N ASP A 139 -0.19 -24.51 33.27
CA ASP A 139 -0.64 -23.12 33.29
C ASP A 139 0.53 -22.14 33.29
N ALA A 140 1.58 -22.43 34.08
CA ALA A 140 2.79 -21.61 34.09
C ALA A 140 3.53 -21.65 32.74
N VAL A 141 3.57 -22.82 32.08
CA VAL A 141 4.14 -22.97 30.74
C VAL A 141 3.29 -22.24 29.70
N LEU A 142 1.96 -22.33 29.78
CA LEU A 142 1.04 -21.63 28.88
C LEU A 142 1.16 -20.11 29.03
N GLN A 143 1.16 -19.58 30.25
CA GLN A 143 1.36 -18.15 30.50
C GLN A 143 2.73 -17.66 30.00
N LYS A 144 3.76 -18.50 30.14
CA LYS A 144 5.09 -18.18 29.62
C LYS A 144 5.10 -18.17 28.09
N LEU A 145 4.45 -19.14 27.45
CA LEU A 145 4.33 -19.21 25.99
C LEU A 145 3.46 -18.07 25.45
N GLU A 146 2.35 -17.75 26.10
CA GLU A 146 1.50 -16.60 25.75
C GLU A 146 2.29 -15.30 25.82
N LYS A 147 3.05 -15.09 26.90
CA LYS A 147 3.93 -13.92 27.02
C LYS A 147 5.06 -13.92 25.99
N GLU A 148 5.65 -15.07 25.68
CA GLU A 148 6.69 -15.17 24.65
C GLU A 148 6.12 -14.89 23.26
N ILE A 149 4.90 -15.35 22.98
CA ILE A 149 4.17 -15.05 21.75
C ILE A 149 3.87 -13.56 21.69
N ASP A 150 3.33 -12.95 22.75
CA ASP A 150 3.08 -11.50 22.80
C ASP A 150 4.36 -10.68 22.62
N ASP A 151 5.46 -11.07 23.25
CA ASP A 151 6.76 -10.40 23.10
C ASP A 151 7.32 -10.57 21.68
N VAL A 152 7.08 -11.72 21.04
CA VAL A 152 7.48 -12.00 19.67
C VAL A 152 6.58 -11.25 18.69
N ASP A 153 5.28 -11.20 18.92
CA ASP A 153 4.30 -10.45 18.13
C ASP A 153 4.51 -8.94 18.29
N ALA A 154 4.89 -8.45 19.45
CA ALA A 154 5.32 -7.07 19.61
C ALA A 154 6.59 -6.80 18.80
N LYS A 155 7.60 -7.68 18.86
CA LYS A 155 8.86 -7.49 18.12
C LYS A 155 8.71 -7.66 16.61
N ILE A 156 7.91 -8.63 16.16
CA ILE A 156 7.67 -8.92 14.74
C ILE A 156 6.65 -7.92 14.21
N GLY A 157 5.55 -7.75 14.92
CA GLY A 157 4.53 -6.74 14.68
C GLY A 157 5.14 -5.37 14.55
N ASP A 158 5.91 -4.85 15.51
CA ASP A 158 6.52 -3.51 15.39
C ASP A 158 7.52 -3.39 14.22
N ARG A 159 8.18 -4.48 13.82
CA ARG A 159 9.07 -4.49 12.64
C ARG A 159 8.30 -4.52 11.32
N TRP A 160 7.09 -5.06 11.30
CA TRP A 160 6.25 -5.20 10.11
C TRP A 160 5.12 -4.14 10.09
N ARG A 161 4.88 -3.44 11.21
CA ARG A 161 3.97 -2.30 11.42
C ARG A 161 4.62 -0.99 10.96
N LEU A 162 5.23 -1.07 9.79
CA LEU A 162 5.95 0.03 9.16
C LEU A 162 4.98 1.00 8.46
N LEU A 163 3.80 0.51 8.05
CA LEU A 163 2.82 1.22 7.23
C LEU A 163 1.54 1.61 7.96
N ASP A 164 0.91 0.73 8.74
CA ASP A 164 -0.31 1.05 9.50
C ASP A 164 0.00 0.98 11.00
N ARG A 165 0.44 2.11 11.60
CA ARG A 165 0.85 2.14 13.01
C ARG A 165 -0.32 2.28 13.97
N ASP A 166 -1.41 2.91 13.54
CA ASP A 166 -2.56 3.23 14.38
C ASP A 166 -3.73 2.24 14.27
N TYR A 167 -3.62 1.23 13.39
CA TYR A 167 -4.59 0.16 13.17
C TYR A 167 -5.95 0.65 12.68
N ASP A 168 -5.99 1.79 12.01
CA ASP A 168 -7.21 2.26 11.41
C ASP A 168 -7.52 1.58 10.05
N GLY A 169 -6.59 0.73 9.57
CA GLY A 169 -6.71 -0.01 8.31
C GLY A 169 -6.45 0.86 7.08
N LYS A 170 -5.98 2.09 7.26
CA LYS A 170 -5.57 3.02 6.23
C LYS A 170 -4.14 3.45 6.50
N VAL A 171 -3.44 3.87 5.46
CA VAL A 171 -2.04 4.30 5.57
C VAL A 171 -1.96 5.80 5.32
N THR A 172 -1.29 6.55 6.19
CA THR A 172 -1.05 7.98 5.99
C THR A 172 0.14 8.24 5.05
N PRO A 173 0.18 9.40 4.36
CA PRO A 173 1.32 9.80 3.54
C PRO A 173 2.67 9.75 4.28
N GLU A 174 2.66 10.13 5.56
CA GLU A 174 3.85 10.12 6.43
C GLU A 174 4.35 8.71 6.71
N GLU A 175 3.43 7.74 6.87
CA GLU A 175 3.77 6.34 7.05
C GLU A 175 4.30 5.71 5.75
N VAL A 176 3.71 6.05 4.60
CA VAL A 176 4.24 5.65 3.29
C VAL A 176 5.64 6.19 3.08
N ALA A 177 5.89 7.47 3.37
CA ALA A 177 7.21 8.06 3.23
C ALA A 177 8.25 7.38 4.12
N SER A 178 7.88 7.07 5.36
CA SER A 178 8.74 6.38 6.32
C SER A 178 9.05 4.94 5.87
N ALA A 179 8.05 4.22 5.37
CA ALA A 179 8.20 2.88 4.84
C ALA A 179 9.04 2.84 3.55
N ALA A 180 8.81 3.79 2.64
CA ALA A 180 9.58 3.96 1.42
C ALA A 180 11.07 4.27 1.71
N MET A 181 11.33 5.12 2.70
CA MET A 181 12.71 5.41 3.14
C MET A 181 13.40 4.18 3.73
N TYR A 182 12.67 3.31 4.43
CA TYR A 182 13.20 2.06 4.96
C TYR A 182 13.61 1.08 3.86
N LEU A 183 12.90 1.09 2.73
CA LEU A 183 13.21 0.29 1.56
C LEU A 183 14.46 0.77 0.79
N LYS A 184 15.07 1.90 1.21
CA LYS A 184 16.40 2.51 0.93
C LYS A 184 16.93 2.60 -0.51
N ASP A 185 16.42 1.83 -1.46
CA ASP A 185 17.02 1.62 -2.78
C ASP A 185 16.13 1.98 -3.97
N HIS A 186 14.90 2.46 -3.78
CA HIS A 186 13.96 2.63 -4.90
C HIS A 186 13.77 4.07 -5.40
N LEU A 187 13.72 5.11 -4.54
CA LEU A 187 13.38 6.48 -4.99
C LEU A 187 13.97 7.60 -4.09
N ASP A 188 14.15 8.78 -4.69
CA ASP A 188 14.48 10.03 -4.01
C ASP A 188 13.25 10.66 -3.34
N LYS A 189 13.44 11.77 -2.61
CA LYS A 189 12.34 12.45 -1.89
C LYS A 189 11.23 12.92 -2.83
N GLU A 190 11.59 13.44 -4.01
CA GLU A 190 10.65 13.76 -5.08
C GLU A 190 9.86 12.54 -5.55
N GLY A 191 10.52 11.41 -5.83
CA GLY A 191 9.85 10.18 -6.26
C GLY A 191 8.89 9.59 -5.22
N ILE A 192 9.24 9.69 -3.93
CA ILE A 192 8.33 9.28 -2.83
C ILE A 192 7.07 10.16 -2.81
N GLN A 193 7.22 11.47 -3.04
CA GLN A 193 6.08 12.39 -3.05
C GLN A 193 5.19 12.19 -4.28
N GLU A 194 5.78 11.84 -5.43
CA GLU A 194 5.06 11.41 -6.63
C GLU A 194 4.27 10.12 -6.37
N LEU A 195 4.89 9.12 -5.72
CA LEU A 195 4.21 7.88 -5.33
C LEU A 195 2.99 8.16 -4.44
N ILE A 196 3.16 8.97 -3.40
CA ILE A 196 2.08 9.37 -2.50
C ILE A 196 0.95 10.05 -3.26
N SER A 197 1.27 10.95 -4.19
CA SER A 197 0.26 11.65 -5.01
C SER A 197 -0.52 10.68 -5.91
N ASN A 198 0.13 9.63 -6.42
CA ASN A 198 -0.53 8.64 -7.26
C ASN A 198 -1.42 7.66 -6.47
N LEU A 199 -1.05 7.39 -5.22
CA LEU A 199 -1.76 6.47 -4.31
C LEU A 199 -2.89 7.14 -3.53
N SER A 200 -2.76 8.41 -3.18
CA SER A 200 -3.74 9.16 -2.38
C SER A 200 -4.95 9.56 -3.25
N LYS A 201 -5.95 8.68 -3.35
CA LYS A 201 -7.20 8.94 -4.09
C LYS A 201 -8.38 9.37 -3.20
N ASP A 202 -8.26 9.15 -1.89
CA ASP A 202 -9.31 9.50 -0.93
C ASP A 202 -9.35 11.01 -0.65
N ARG A 203 -10.55 11.53 -0.35
CA ARG A 203 -10.76 12.95 0.03
C ARG A 203 -10.02 13.35 1.31
N GLU A 204 -9.62 12.36 2.10
CA GLU A 204 -8.90 12.51 3.37
C GLU A 204 -7.38 12.45 3.19
N GLY A 205 -6.88 12.17 1.99
CA GLY A 205 -5.44 12.01 1.72
C GLY A 205 -4.86 10.68 2.23
N LYS A 206 -5.71 9.73 2.60
CA LYS A 206 -5.32 8.40 3.08
C LYS A 206 -5.10 7.44 1.92
N ILE A 207 -4.19 6.49 2.10
CA ILE A 207 -3.78 5.51 1.09
C ILE A 207 -4.33 4.15 1.49
N LEU A 208 -4.99 3.49 0.54
CA LEU A 208 -5.54 2.14 0.71
C LEU A 208 -4.60 1.10 0.14
N VAL A 209 -4.60 -0.09 0.73
CA VAL A 209 -3.80 -1.23 0.26
C VAL A 209 -4.19 -1.61 -1.17
N GLU A 210 -5.47 -1.53 -1.52
CA GLU A 210 -5.95 -1.77 -2.88
C GLU A 210 -5.32 -0.83 -3.91
N ASP A 211 -5.05 0.43 -3.55
CA ASP A 211 -4.43 1.39 -4.46
C ASP A 211 -2.94 1.12 -4.65
N MET A 212 -2.25 0.65 -3.59
CA MET A 212 -0.86 0.17 -3.69
C MET A 212 -0.75 -1.07 -4.59
N VAL A 213 -1.69 -2.01 -4.48
CA VAL A 213 -1.72 -3.20 -5.33
C VAL A 213 -1.96 -2.80 -6.79
N LYS A 214 -2.96 -1.96 -7.06
CA LYS A 214 -3.30 -1.51 -8.42
C LYS A 214 -2.13 -0.83 -9.12
N LEU A 215 -1.45 0.09 -8.43
CA LEU A 215 -0.31 0.81 -8.99
C LEU A 215 0.90 -0.12 -9.19
N GLY A 216 1.06 -1.13 -8.33
CA GLY A 216 2.05 -2.18 -8.52
C GLY A 216 1.77 -3.08 -9.73
N THR A 217 0.51 -3.44 -9.99
CA THR A 217 0.13 -4.34 -11.09
C THR A 217 -0.01 -3.64 -12.44
N GLN A 218 -0.07 -2.31 -12.48
CA GLN A 218 -0.33 -1.53 -13.69
C GLN A 218 0.69 -1.79 -14.82
N MET A 219 1.91 -2.22 -14.48
CA MET A 219 2.95 -2.59 -15.44
C MET A 219 2.72 -3.94 -16.14
N GLU A 220 1.97 -4.87 -15.51
CA GLU A 220 1.61 -6.16 -16.13
C GLU A 220 0.46 -6.00 -17.14
N GLU A 221 -0.45 -5.04 -16.92
CA GLU A 221 -1.56 -4.79 -17.84
C GLU A 221 -1.11 -4.12 -19.15
N ASP A 222 -0.09 -3.26 -19.10
CA ASP A 222 0.45 -2.60 -20.29
C ASP A 222 1.29 -3.55 -21.16
N ASP A 223 2.05 -4.48 -20.56
CA ASP A 223 2.79 -5.51 -21.31
C ASP A 223 1.86 -6.52 -22.00
N ASP A 224 0.78 -6.96 -21.33
CA ASP A 224 -0.23 -7.85 -21.93
C ASP A 224 -1.03 -7.18 -23.05
N ALA A 225 -1.25 -5.86 -22.97
CA ALA A 225 -1.91 -5.09 -24.01
C ALA A 225 -1.03 -4.90 -25.26
N VAL A 226 0.29 -4.76 -25.08
CA VAL A 226 1.25 -4.61 -26.18
C VAL A 226 1.50 -5.95 -26.91
N GLU A 227 1.47 -7.08 -26.21
CA GLU A 227 1.55 -8.43 -26.83
C GLU A 227 0.26 -8.79 -27.59
N LYS A 228 -0.94 -8.46 -27.06
CA LYS A 228 -2.21 -8.69 -27.76
C LYS A 228 -2.41 -7.81 -29.00
N ALA A 229 -1.76 -6.65 -29.08
CA ALA A 229 -1.82 -5.80 -30.26
C ALA A 229 -0.89 -6.25 -31.40
N LYS A 230 -0.02 -7.24 -31.15
CA LYS A 230 0.95 -7.80 -32.12
C LYS A 230 0.58 -9.20 -32.64
N SER A 231 -0.45 -9.84 -32.10
CA SER A 231 -1.05 -11.09 -32.63
C SER A 231 -2.28 -10.82 -33.46
#